data_AF-A0A6I6H9M9-F1
#
_entry.id   AF-A0A6I6H9M9-F1
#
_cell.length_a   1.000
_cell.length_b   1.000
_cell.length_c   1.000
_cell.angle_alpha   90.00
_cell.angle_beta   90.00
_cell.angle_gamma   90.00
#
_symmetry.space_group_name_H-M   'P 1'
#
loop_
_entity.id
_entity.type
_entity.pdbx_description
1 polymer ?
#
loop_
_entity_poly.entity_id
_entity_poly.type
_entity_poly.pdbx_seq_one_letter_code
_entity_poly.pdbx_strand_id
1 'polypeptide(L)'
;MLIPDSAVLSAALQWLGHGLWDLTWWQIVLYTLVTTHITIAAVTIFLHRTQTHRAMDLGPIPSHFFRFWLWLGTGMVTKEWVAIHRKHHAKCESEEDPHSPQVKGIDEVLWRGAELYRAESKNKETMDRYGHGTPDDWIERNLYTRYSWQGVGLMLVINLALFGALGLTVWAVQMLWIPITAAGIINGIGHYWGYRNFEAPDASRNVSPWGLIIGGEELHNNHHTYPTSAKFSVKKYEFDIGWVYIQMMQAIGWAKVKKVPPKMQMGDIQPVANEKTLEAVIANRYEVMAGYAREMRRVTKAELIALKTKGGDISVLKAAKNWLHRDDDKVPASARTHLVQARAAHPVIDKMVTMREELRQLWLNTSQSREQLAADLAAWCHRAEASGIAGLREFSTRLRAARA
;
A
#
# COMPACT_ATOMS: atom_id res chain seq x y z
N MET A 1 -7.36 -63.09 0.09
CA MET A 1 -7.02 -61.66 -0.15
C MET A 1 -7.68 -61.31 -1.47
N LEU A 2 -8.91 -60.77 -1.42
CA LEU A 2 -9.67 -60.42 -2.63
C LEU A 2 -8.98 -59.21 -3.25
N ILE A 3 -8.37 -59.38 -4.42
CA ILE A 3 -7.94 -58.25 -5.26
C ILE A 3 -9.22 -57.48 -5.55
N PRO A 4 -9.31 -56.16 -5.24
CA PRO A 4 -10.50 -55.38 -5.55
C PRO A 4 -10.82 -55.56 -7.04
N ASP A 5 -12.09 -55.76 -7.33
CA ASP A 5 -12.59 -56.08 -8.68
C ASP A 5 -11.92 -55.17 -9.72
N SER A 6 -11.33 -55.76 -10.76
CA SER A 6 -10.38 -55.09 -11.65
C SER A 6 -10.94 -53.79 -12.24
N ALA A 7 -12.25 -53.73 -12.49
CA ALA A 7 -12.95 -52.55 -12.98
C ALA A 7 -12.97 -51.40 -11.96
N VAL A 8 -13.18 -51.69 -10.67
CA VAL A 8 -13.17 -50.69 -9.59
C VAL A 8 -11.76 -50.12 -9.42
N LEU A 9 -10.74 -50.99 -9.45
CA LEU A 9 -9.35 -50.55 -9.38
C LEU A 9 -8.96 -49.69 -10.60
N SER A 10 -9.34 -50.11 -11.81
CA SER A 10 -9.10 -49.33 -13.04
C SER A 10 -9.80 -47.98 -13.00
N ALA A 11 -11.07 -47.93 -12.59
CA ALA A 11 -11.81 -46.67 -12.47
C ALA A 11 -11.18 -45.73 -11.43
N ALA A 12 -10.73 -46.27 -10.28
CA ALA A 12 -10.04 -45.49 -9.26
C ALA A 12 -8.70 -44.94 -9.77
N LEU A 13 -7.90 -45.75 -10.49
CA LEU A 13 -6.64 -45.31 -11.08
C LEU A 13 -6.87 -44.25 -12.18
N GLN A 14 -7.89 -44.41 -13.01
CA GLN A 14 -8.24 -43.43 -14.04
C GLN A 14 -8.68 -42.11 -13.41
N TRP A 15 -9.54 -42.14 -12.40
CA TRP A 15 -9.93 -40.94 -11.67
C TRP A 15 -8.74 -40.30 -10.92
N LEU A 16 -7.84 -41.10 -10.32
CA LEU A 16 -6.63 -40.56 -9.70
C LEU A 16 -5.72 -39.86 -10.71
N GLY A 17 -5.64 -40.35 -11.95
CA GLY A 17 -4.85 -39.74 -13.01
C GLY A 17 -5.48 -38.48 -13.62
N HIS A 18 -6.80 -38.46 -13.77
CA HIS A 18 -7.50 -37.49 -14.63
C HIS A 18 -8.55 -36.63 -13.91
N GLY A 19 -8.97 -37.04 -12.71
CA GLY A 19 -10.10 -36.46 -12.00
C GLY A 19 -11.42 -36.62 -12.76
N LEU A 20 -12.44 -35.87 -12.34
CA LEU A 20 -13.75 -35.85 -12.99
C LEU A 20 -13.76 -35.05 -14.30
N TRP A 21 -12.85 -34.08 -14.45
CA TRP A 21 -12.85 -33.19 -15.62
C TRP A 21 -11.92 -33.63 -16.75
N ASP A 22 -10.99 -34.55 -16.50
CA ASP A 22 -10.02 -35.04 -17.49
C ASP A 22 -9.34 -33.91 -18.28
N LEU A 23 -8.86 -32.90 -17.54
CA LEU A 23 -8.25 -31.72 -18.13
C LEU A 23 -6.79 -31.96 -18.50
N THR A 24 -6.36 -31.31 -19.57
CA THR A 24 -4.94 -31.22 -19.91
C THR A 24 -4.19 -30.35 -18.89
N TRP A 25 -2.88 -30.58 -18.73
CA TRP A 25 -2.07 -29.92 -17.70
C TRP A 25 -2.16 -28.38 -17.73
N TRP A 26 -2.24 -27.76 -18.92
CA TRP A 26 -2.27 -26.30 -19.05
C TRP A 26 -3.63 -25.73 -18.61
N GLN A 27 -4.72 -26.49 -18.76
CA GLN A 27 -6.04 -26.10 -18.26
C GLN A 27 -6.06 -26.14 -16.73
N ILE A 28 -5.38 -27.12 -16.11
CA ILE A 28 -5.21 -27.19 -14.65
C ILE A 28 -4.37 -26.01 -14.14
N VAL A 29 -3.28 -25.65 -14.84
CA VAL A 29 -2.49 -24.45 -14.51
C VAL A 29 -3.34 -23.19 -14.62
N LEU A 30 -4.11 -23.03 -15.69
CA LEU A 30 -4.99 -21.89 -15.88
C LEU A 30 -6.05 -21.81 -14.78
N TYR A 31 -6.70 -22.93 -14.45
CA TYR A 31 -7.63 -23.00 -13.32
C TYR A 31 -6.97 -22.58 -12.01
N THR A 32 -5.77 -23.07 -11.73
CA THR A 32 -5.01 -22.72 -10.52
C THR A 32 -4.74 -21.22 -10.47
N LEU A 33 -4.26 -20.62 -11.56
CA LEU A 33 -3.99 -19.19 -11.65
C LEU A 33 -5.26 -18.34 -11.51
N VAL A 34 -6.36 -18.76 -12.12
CA VAL A 34 -7.64 -18.04 -12.01
C VAL A 34 -8.16 -18.10 -10.57
N THR A 35 -8.13 -19.26 -9.93
CA THR A 35 -8.64 -19.42 -8.56
C THR A 35 -7.76 -18.69 -7.53
N THR A 36 -6.45 -18.71 -7.67
CA THR A 36 -5.56 -17.90 -6.81
C THR A 36 -5.76 -16.39 -7.04
N HIS A 37 -6.02 -15.99 -8.29
CA HIS A 37 -6.34 -14.60 -8.61
C HIS A 37 -7.66 -14.13 -8.00
N ILE A 38 -8.69 -14.98 -7.99
CA ILE A 38 -9.95 -14.69 -7.27
C ILE A 38 -9.67 -14.52 -5.77
N THR A 39 -8.80 -15.34 -5.19
CA THR A 39 -8.41 -15.20 -3.77
C THR A 39 -7.75 -13.85 -3.50
N ILE A 40 -6.82 -13.40 -4.35
CA ILE A 40 -6.24 -12.06 -4.22
C ILE A 40 -7.29 -10.97 -4.39
N ALA A 41 -8.16 -11.09 -5.40
CA ALA A 41 -9.25 -10.14 -5.62
C ALA A 41 -10.15 -10.04 -4.36
N ALA A 42 -10.41 -11.16 -3.69
CA ALA A 42 -11.16 -11.19 -2.44
C ALA A 42 -10.40 -10.50 -1.28
N VAL A 43 -9.11 -10.76 -1.10
CA VAL A 43 -8.29 -10.07 -0.09
C VAL A 43 -8.26 -8.56 -0.35
N THR A 44 -7.95 -8.16 -1.58
CA THR A 44 -7.73 -6.75 -1.93
C THR A 44 -9.01 -5.91 -1.92
N ILE A 45 -10.11 -6.42 -2.48
CA ILE A 45 -11.37 -5.68 -2.57
C ILE A 45 -12.15 -5.79 -1.25
N PHE A 46 -12.36 -7.01 -0.75
CA PHE A 46 -13.25 -7.24 0.39
C PHE A 46 -12.53 -7.01 1.72
N LEU A 47 -11.46 -7.76 2.03
CA LEU A 47 -10.80 -7.62 3.34
C LEU A 47 -10.11 -6.26 3.48
N HIS A 48 -9.30 -5.87 2.50
CA HIS A 48 -8.42 -4.72 2.60
C HIS A 48 -9.18 -3.39 2.40
N ARG A 49 -9.69 -3.13 1.19
CA ARG A 49 -10.30 -1.82 0.86
C ARG A 49 -11.67 -1.64 1.51
N THR A 50 -12.50 -2.69 1.56
CA THR A 50 -13.87 -2.59 2.09
C THR A 50 -13.91 -2.75 3.61
N GLN A 51 -13.48 -3.88 4.16
CA GLN A 51 -13.66 -4.17 5.59
C GLN A 51 -12.67 -3.43 6.49
N THR A 52 -11.39 -3.39 6.12
CA THR A 52 -10.37 -2.71 6.92
C THR A 52 -10.47 -1.20 6.80
N HIS A 53 -10.34 -0.66 5.58
CA HIS A 53 -10.17 0.79 5.38
C HIS A 53 -11.45 1.58 5.07
N ARG A 54 -12.57 0.89 4.87
CA ARG A 54 -13.87 1.52 4.55
C ARG A 54 -13.78 2.49 3.37
N ALA A 55 -12.92 2.18 2.41
CA ALA A 55 -12.66 3.02 1.25
C ALA A 55 -13.81 3.03 0.23
N MET A 56 -14.63 1.99 0.29
CA MET A 56 -15.79 1.76 -0.57
C MET A 56 -16.86 0.96 0.18
N ASP A 57 -18.10 1.07 -0.29
CA ASP A 57 -19.16 0.12 0.04
C ASP A 57 -19.25 -0.94 -1.04
N LEU A 58 -19.44 -2.19 -0.62
CA LEU A 58 -19.61 -3.34 -1.51
C LEU A 58 -21.01 -3.92 -1.28
N GLY A 59 -21.74 -4.18 -2.37
CA GLY A 59 -23.09 -4.72 -2.33
C GLY A 59 -23.15 -6.12 -1.68
N PRO A 60 -24.33 -6.58 -1.26
CA PRO A 60 -24.47 -7.83 -0.50
C PRO A 60 -24.01 -9.06 -1.28
N ILE A 61 -24.26 -9.13 -2.59
CA ILE A 61 -23.87 -10.25 -3.46
C ILE A 61 -22.33 -10.40 -3.53
N PRO A 62 -21.57 -9.41 -4.04
CA PRO A 62 -20.11 -9.51 -4.09
C PRO A 62 -19.48 -9.61 -2.69
N SER A 63 -20.06 -8.96 -1.68
CA SER A 63 -19.60 -9.09 -0.30
C SER A 63 -19.70 -10.53 0.21
N HIS A 64 -20.84 -11.19 -0.01
CA HIS A 64 -21.01 -12.58 0.38
C HIS A 64 -20.12 -13.52 -0.44
N PHE A 65 -20.02 -13.30 -1.76
CA PHE A 65 -19.16 -14.10 -2.63
C PHE A 65 -17.70 -14.10 -2.14
N PHE A 66 -17.10 -12.93 -1.92
CA PHE A 66 -15.71 -12.86 -1.46
C PHE A 66 -15.53 -13.47 -0.08
N ARG A 67 -16.47 -13.25 0.83
CA ARG A 67 -16.44 -13.84 2.17
C ARG A 67 -16.49 -15.37 2.14
N PHE A 68 -17.40 -15.92 1.36
CA PHE A 68 -17.49 -17.36 1.13
C PHE A 68 -16.23 -17.92 0.48
N TRP A 69 -15.71 -17.24 -0.55
CA TRP A 69 -14.51 -17.66 -1.26
C TRP A 69 -13.29 -17.69 -0.34
N LEU A 70 -13.12 -16.68 0.53
CA LEU A 70 -12.03 -16.64 1.51
C LEU A 70 -12.17 -17.75 2.54
N TRP A 71 -13.37 -18.02 3.04
CA TRP A 71 -13.59 -19.16 3.93
C TRP A 71 -13.21 -20.49 3.26
N LEU A 72 -13.65 -20.71 2.01
CA LEU A 72 -13.38 -21.93 1.26
C LEU A 72 -11.89 -22.07 0.89
N GLY A 73 -11.28 -21.01 0.38
CA GLY A 73 -9.95 -21.05 -0.23
C GLY A 73 -8.79 -20.73 0.71
N THR A 74 -9.04 -20.14 1.89
CA THR A 74 -7.97 -19.77 2.84
C THR A 74 -8.30 -20.03 4.29
N GLY A 75 -9.58 -20.20 4.64
CA GLY A 75 -10.03 -20.32 6.03
C GLY A 75 -9.85 -19.01 6.82
N MET A 76 -9.64 -17.88 6.16
CA MET A 76 -9.46 -16.60 6.82
C MET A 76 -10.77 -16.13 7.47
N VAL A 77 -10.68 -15.74 8.74
CA VAL A 77 -11.78 -15.09 9.45
C VAL A 77 -11.69 -13.57 9.24
N THR A 78 -12.81 -12.96 8.84
CA THR A 78 -12.84 -11.53 8.48
C THR A 78 -12.37 -10.64 9.63
N LYS A 79 -12.88 -10.89 10.85
CA LYS A 79 -12.53 -10.10 12.04
C LYS A 79 -11.04 -10.16 12.35
N GLU A 80 -10.44 -11.35 12.27
CA GLU A 80 -9.01 -11.55 12.57
C GLU A 80 -8.14 -10.76 11.59
N TRP A 81 -8.36 -10.93 10.29
CA TRP A 81 -7.56 -10.24 9.27
C TRP A 81 -7.67 -8.72 9.40
N VAL A 82 -8.90 -8.21 9.56
CA VAL A 82 -9.17 -6.77 9.69
C VAL A 82 -8.52 -6.19 10.94
N ALA A 83 -8.63 -6.88 12.08
CA ALA A 83 -8.04 -6.42 13.34
C ALA A 83 -6.51 -6.35 13.25
N ILE A 84 -5.88 -7.39 12.73
CA ILE A 84 -4.42 -7.47 12.58
C ILE A 84 -3.93 -6.38 11.62
N HIS A 85 -4.59 -6.20 10.48
CA HIS A 85 -4.20 -5.18 9.50
C HIS A 85 -4.38 -3.75 10.03
N ARG A 86 -5.46 -3.48 10.77
CA ARG A 86 -5.66 -2.20 11.43
C ARG A 86 -4.63 -1.93 12.53
N LYS A 87 -4.25 -2.96 13.30
CA LYS A 87 -3.17 -2.86 14.29
C LYS A 87 -1.84 -2.53 13.61
N HIS A 88 -1.52 -3.19 12.50
CA HIS A 88 -0.35 -2.87 11.68
C HIS A 88 -0.36 -1.40 11.24
N HIS A 89 -1.46 -0.87 10.69
CA HIS A 89 -1.55 0.55 10.34
C HIS A 89 -1.38 1.48 11.56
N ALA A 90 -1.98 1.13 12.70
CA ALA A 90 -1.93 1.95 13.91
C ALA A 90 -0.58 1.93 14.63
N LYS A 91 0.18 0.85 14.47
CA LYS A 91 1.45 0.57 15.17
C LYS A 91 2.62 0.37 14.23
N CYS A 92 2.49 0.83 12.99
CA CYS A 92 3.40 0.54 11.89
C CYS A 92 4.85 0.84 12.28
N GLU A 93 5.73 -0.14 12.06
CA GLU A 93 7.17 -0.06 12.39
C GLU A 93 7.49 0.17 13.87
N SER A 94 6.60 -0.23 14.77
CA SER A 94 6.88 -0.34 16.20
C SER A 94 6.93 -1.79 16.65
N GLU A 95 7.42 -2.03 17.87
CA GLU A 95 7.41 -3.36 18.51
C GLU A 95 6.00 -3.98 18.61
N GLU A 96 4.97 -3.13 18.60
CA GLU A 96 3.57 -3.58 18.61
C GLU A 96 3.04 -3.94 17.21
N ASP A 97 3.78 -3.70 16.13
CA ASP A 97 3.40 -4.12 14.78
C ASP A 97 3.52 -5.66 14.67
N PRO A 98 2.42 -6.39 14.39
CA PRO A 98 2.47 -7.85 14.32
C PRO A 98 3.38 -8.39 13.22
N HIS A 99 3.71 -7.59 12.19
CA HIS A 99 4.51 -8.05 11.06
C HIS A 99 5.40 -6.94 10.45
N SER A 100 5.95 -6.05 11.29
CA SER A 100 6.96 -5.08 10.83
C SER A 100 8.26 -5.81 10.47
N PRO A 101 8.74 -5.74 9.19
CA PRO A 101 10.06 -6.26 8.83
C PRO A 101 11.20 -5.36 9.32
N GLN A 102 10.93 -4.12 9.71
CA GLN A 102 11.93 -3.22 10.30
C GLN A 102 12.30 -3.63 11.73
N VAL A 103 11.35 -4.19 12.46
CA VAL A 103 11.53 -4.66 13.84
C VAL A 103 11.88 -6.15 13.89
N LYS A 104 11.10 -6.98 13.20
CA LYS A 104 11.25 -8.45 13.22
C LYS A 104 12.34 -8.98 12.29
N GLY A 105 12.77 -8.15 11.35
CA GLY A 105 13.65 -8.55 10.26
C GLY A 105 12.88 -9.10 9.06
N ILE A 106 13.43 -8.85 7.87
CA ILE A 106 12.79 -9.19 6.60
C ILE A 106 12.58 -10.71 6.43
N ASP A 107 13.53 -11.53 6.88
CA ASP A 107 13.45 -12.99 6.75
C ASP A 107 12.28 -13.57 7.56
N GLU A 108 12.04 -13.05 8.77
CA GLU A 108 10.93 -13.52 9.60
C GLU A 108 9.58 -13.20 8.94
N VAL A 109 9.41 -12.00 8.40
CA VAL A 109 8.14 -11.63 7.74
C VAL A 109 7.95 -12.37 6.42
N LEU A 110 9.00 -12.52 5.61
CA LEU A 110 8.94 -13.22 4.32
C LEU A 110 8.53 -14.70 4.46
N TRP A 111 9.12 -15.40 5.43
CA TRP A 111 8.96 -16.85 5.57
C TRP A 111 7.94 -17.27 6.62
N ARG A 112 7.66 -16.41 7.61
CA ARG A 112 6.79 -16.73 8.76
C ARG A 112 5.64 -15.74 8.93
N GLY A 113 5.33 -14.95 7.91
CA GLY A 113 4.26 -13.97 7.96
C GLY A 113 2.90 -14.56 8.33
N ALA A 114 2.55 -15.75 7.83
CA ALA A 114 1.29 -16.41 8.17
C ALA A 114 1.24 -16.85 9.65
N GLU A 115 2.36 -17.29 10.20
CA GLU A 115 2.52 -17.64 11.61
C GLU A 115 2.40 -16.41 12.51
N LEU A 116 2.95 -15.26 12.09
CA LEU A 116 2.77 -13.99 12.78
C LEU A 116 1.29 -13.58 12.82
N TYR A 117 0.57 -13.69 11.70
CA TYR A 117 -0.88 -13.48 11.67
C TYR A 117 -1.62 -14.45 12.60
N ARG A 118 -1.26 -15.73 12.57
CA ARG A 118 -1.91 -16.75 13.43
C ARG A 118 -1.62 -16.50 14.91
N ALA A 119 -0.42 -16.04 15.26
CA ALA A 119 -0.10 -15.66 16.64
C ALA A 119 -0.96 -14.47 17.08
N GLU A 120 -1.03 -13.42 16.26
CA GLU A 120 -1.79 -12.20 16.58
C GLU A 120 -3.31 -12.44 16.59
N SER A 121 -3.84 -13.36 15.79
CA SER A 121 -5.27 -13.73 15.78
C SER A 121 -5.77 -14.23 17.14
N LYS A 122 -4.86 -14.79 17.96
CA LYS A 122 -5.17 -15.28 19.31
C LYS A 122 -5.15 -14.16 20.36
N ASN A 123 -4.73 -12.95 20.00
CA ASN A 123 -4.69 -11.80 20.89
C ASN A 123 -6.08 -11.15 21.00
N LYS A 124 -6.75 -11.38 22.14
CA LYS A 124 -8.09 -10.83 22.40
C LYS A 124 -8.13 -9.31 22.40
N GLU A 125 -7.11 -8.65 22.95
CA GLU A 125 -7.05 -7.18 22.96
C GLU A 125 -7.05 -6.62 21.53
N THR A 126 -6.28 -7.25 20.64
CA THR A 126 -6.25 -6.86 19.23
C THR A 126 -7.61 -7.05 18.57
N MET A 127 -8.27 -8.18 18.81
CA MET A 127 -9.59 -8.46 18.27
C MET A 127 -10.65 -7.45 18.74
N ASP A 128 -10.62 -7.09 20.02
CA ASP A 128 -11.61 -6.20 20.61
C ASP A 128 -11.38 -4.74 20.21
N ARG A 129 -10.12 -4.30 20.19
CA ARG A 129 -9.75 -2.92 19.83
C ARG A 129 -9.88 -2.65 18.33
N TYR A 130 -9.43 -3.57 17.49
CA TYR A 130 -9.29 -3.32 16.05
C TYR A 130 -10.30 -4.06 15.17
N GLY A 131 -11.00 -5.09 15.68
CA GLY A 131 -11.91 -5.92 14.89
C GLY A 131 -13.34 -5.38 14.67
N HIS A 132 -13.65 -4.20 15.20
CA HIS A 132 -15.01 -3.63 15.18
C HIS A 132 -15.55 -3.34 13.76
N GLY A 133 -16.87 -3.42 13.59
CA GLY A 133 -17.57 -3.14 12.32
C GLY A 133 -17.39 -4.22 11.24
N THR A 134 -16.78 -5.36 11.57
CA THR A 134 -16.74 -6.53 10.68
C THR A 134 -18.06 -7.30 10.74
N PRO A 135 -18.38 -8.15 9.74
CA PRO A 135 -19.59 -8.96 9.78
C PRO A 135 -19.65 -9.79 11.07
N ASP A 136 -20.83 -9.82 11.67
CA ASP A 136 -21.15 -10.67 12.82
C ASP A 136 -22.61 -11.13 12.63
N ASP A 137 -22.92 -11.66 11.45
CA ASP A 137 -24.21 -12.24 11.15
C ASP A 137 -24.23 -13.74 11.51
N TRP A 138 -25.36 -14.40 11.31
CA TRP A 138 -25.49 -15.81 11.68
C TRP A 138 -24.48 -16.70 10.95
N ILE A 139 -24.22 -16.45 9.66
CA ILE A 139 -23.32 -17.28 8.86
C ILE A 139 -21.86 -17.04 9.23
N GLU A 140 -21.48 -15.80 9.59
CA GLU A 140 -20.15 -15.52 10.10
C GLU A 140 -19.87 -16.33 11.38
N ARG A 141 -20.81 -16.31 12.34
CA ARG A 141 -20.62 -16.99 13.63
C ARG A 141 -20.68 -18.50 13.53
N ASN A 142 -21.65 -19.02 12.78
CA ASN A 142 -22.00 -20.44 12.82
C ASN A 142 -21.35 -21.25 11.71
N LEU A 143 -20.83 -20.61 10.66
CA LEU A 143 -20.12 -21.27 9.58
C LEU A 143 -18.70 -20.75 9.44
N TYR A 144 -18.51 -19.49 9.06
CA TYR A 144 -17.20 -19.03 8.60
C TYR A 144 -16.16 -18.96 9.71
N THR A 145 -16.50 -18.42 10.87
CA THR A 145 -15.60 -18.36 12.03
C THR A 145 -15.48 -19.71 12.71
N ARG A 146 -16.61 -20.37 12.99
CA ARG A 146 -16.64 -21.63 13.76
C ARG A 146 -15.99 -22.80 13.02
N TYR A 147 -16.12 -22.83 11.70
CA TYR A 147 -15.67 -23.93 10.85
C TYR A 147 -14.68 -23.45 9.79
N SER A 148 -13.76 -22.55 10.16
CA SER A 148 -12.80 -21.94 9.24
C SER A 148 -11.90 -22.95 8.51
N TRP A 149 -11.45 -24.00 9.20
CA TRP A 149 -10.61 -25.04 8.58
C TRP A 149 -11.40 -25.99 7.66
N GLN A 150 -12.72 -26.16 7.89
CA GLN A 150 -13.56 -27.02 7.07
C GLN A 150 -13.72 -26.47 5.66
N GLY A 151 -13.72 -25.15 5.46
CA GLY A 151 -13.70 -24.55 4.13
C GLY A 151 -12.47 -24.99 3.34
N VAL A 152 -11.30 -24.90 3.97
CA VAL A 152 -10.03 -25.37 3.39
C VAL A 152 -10.06 -26.87 3.07
N GLY A 153 -10.60 -27.68 3.98
CA GLY A 153 -10.79 -29.12 3.76
C GLY A 153 -11.77 -29.43 2.62
N LEU A 154 -12.85 -28.65 2.49
CA LEU A 154 -13.79 -28.77 1.38
C LEU A 154 -13.14 -28.41 0.05
N MET A 155 -12.30 -27.37 0.00
CA MET A 155 -11.53 -27.03 -1.21
C MET A 155 -10.58 -28.16 -1.62
N LEU A 156 -9.95 -28.84 -0.65
CA LEU A 156 -9.13 -30.02 -0.93
C LEU A 156 -9.95 -31.13 -1.59
N VAL A 157 -11.11 -31.47 -1.02
CA VAL A 157 -12.01 -32.48 -1.57
C VAL A 157 -12.47 -32.11 -2.98
N ILE A 158 -12.83 -30.84 -3.21
CA ILE A 158 -13.21 -30.33 -4.54
C ILE A 158 -12.06 -30.52 -5.53
N ASN A 159 -10.85 -30.05 -5.21
CA ASN A 159 -9.72 -30.16 -6.14
C ASN A 159 -9.34 -31.62 -6.42
N LEU A 160 -9.36 -32.50 -5.42
CA LEU A 160 -9.14 -33.93 -5.62
C LEU A 160 -10.22 -34.55 -6.53
N ALA A 161 -11.49 -34.22 -6.30
CA ALA A 161 -12.59 -34.67 -7.15
C ALA A 161 -12.39 -34.24 -8.60
N LEU A 162 -12.04 -32.97 -8.82
CA LEU A 162 -11.92 -32.40 -10.17
C LEU A 162 -10.69 -32.89 -10.93
N PHE A 163 -9.54 -33.05 -10.25
CA PHE A 163 -8.22 -33.25 -10.90
C PHE A 163 -7.49 -34.53 -10.46
N GLY A 164 -8.13 -35.39 -9.67
CA GLY A 164 -7.50 -36.60 -9.12
C GLY A 164 -6.34 -36.23 -8.19
N ALA A 165 -5.24 -36.98 -8.27
CA ALA A 165 -4.05 -36.76 -7.44
C ALA A 165 -3.41 -35.38 -7.66
N LEU A 166 -3.47 -34.82 -8.89
CA LEU A 166 -2.99 -33.46 -9.17
C LEU A 166 -3.78 -32.38 -8.43
N GLY A 167 -4.99 -32.71 -7.95
CA GLY A 167 -5.77 -31.85 -7.07
C GLY A 167 -5.04 -31.46 -5.78
N LEU A 168 -4.13 -32.32 -5.27
CA LEU A 168 -3.27 -31.98 -4.13
C LEU A 168 -2.35 -30.80 -4.45
N THR A 169 -1.74 -30.79 -5.64
CA THR A 169 -0.83 -29.72 -6.07
C THR A 169 -1.60 -28.42 -6.26
N VAL A 170 -2.76 -28.46 -6.92
CA VAL A 170 -3.63 -27.29 -7.09
C VAL A 170 -4.00 -26.69 -5.74
N TRP A 171 -4.46 -27.53 -4.82
CA TRP A 171 -4.81 -27.12 -3.46
C TRP A 171 -3.61 -26.54 -2.70
N ALA A 172 -2.44 -27.18 -2.76
CA ALA A 172 -1.24 -26.70 -2.09
C ALA A 172 -0.82 -25.32 -2.60
N VAL A 173 -0.87 -25.09 -3.91
CA VAL A 173 -0.60 -23.77 -4.50
C VAL A 173 -1.60 -22.74 -3.99
N GLN A 174 -2.89 -23.06 -3.92
CA GLN A 174 -3.91 -22.17 -3.37
C GLN A 174 -3.63 -21.80 -1.90
N MET A 175 -3.24 -22.78 -1.08
CA MET A 175 -2.93 -22.55 0.35
C MET A 175 -1.69 -21.68 0.56
N LEU A 176 -0.67 -21.85 -0.28
CA LEU A 176 0.59 -21.09 -0.18
C LEU A 176 0.49 -19.68 -0.77
N TRP A 177 -0.48 -19.43 -1.64
CA TRP A 177 -0.53 -18.22 -2.44
C TRP A 177 -0.57 -16.94 -1.59
N ILE A 178 -1.54 -16.80 -0.67
CA ILE A 178 -1.67 -15.61 0.16
C ILE A 178 -0.56 -15.49 1.23
N PRO A 179 -0.15 -16.56 1.93
CA PRO A 179 1.03 -16.52 2.80
C PRO A 179 2.28 -15.95 2.11
N ILE A 180 2.58 -16.40 0.89
CA ILE A 180 3.76 -15.93 0.15
C ILE A 180 3.55 -14.50 -0.37
N THR A 181 2.43 -14.23 -1.04
CA THR A 181 2.21 -12.96 -1.74
C THR A 181 1.84 -11.81 -0.79
N ALA A 182 0.89 -12.01 0.11
CA ALA A 182 0.44 -10.95 1.02
C ALA A 182 1.29 -10.87 2.28
N ALA A 183 1.38 -11.96 3.04
CA ALA A 183 2.08 -11.93 4.33
C ALA A 183 3.60 -11.81 4.14
N GLY A 184 4.17 -12.49 3.14
CA GLY A 184 5.58 -12.39 2.80
C GLY A 184 5.90 -11.15 1.98
N ILE A 185 5.50 -11.12 0.70
CA ILE A 185 5.94 -10.09 -0.25
C ILE A 185 5.37 -8.70 0.09
N ILE A 186 4.06 -8.54 0.25
CA ILE A 186 3.46 -7.21 0.49
C ILE A 186 3.89 -6.66 1.86
N ASN A 187 3.69 -7.42 2.94
CA ASN A 187 4.06 -6.91 4.28
C ASN A 187 5.57 -6.88 4.51
N GLY A 188 6.34 -7.79 3.92
CA GLY A 188 7.80 -7.82 4.02
C GLY A 188 8.45 -6.83 3.05
N ILE A 189 8.45 -7.14 1.74
CA ILE A 189 9.13 -6.31 0.74
C ILE A 189 8.49 -4.92 0.66
N GLY A 190 7.15 -4.82 0.72
CA GLY A 190 6.44 -3.55 0.71
C GLY A 190 6.75 -2.63 1.89
N HIS A 191 7.41 -3.09 2.94
CA HIS A 191 7.94 -2.25 4.03
C HIS A 191 9.46 -2.18 4.09
N TYR A 192 10.17 -2.86 3.18
CA TYR A 192 11.61 -2.99 3.22
C TYR A 192 12.31 -2.41 1.99
N TRP A 193 11.78 -2.68 0.79
CA TRP A 193 12.43 -2.34 -0.47
C TRP A 193 11.45 -1.85 -1.53
N GLY A 194 11.90 -0.92 -2.36
CA GLY A 194 11.12 -0.34 -3.45
C GLY A 194 11.18 1.18 -3.48
N TYR A 195 10.36 1.78 -4.33
CA TYR A 195 10.30 3.23 -4.49
C TYR A 195 9.23 3.87 -3.58
N ARG A 196 9.31 5.18 -3.39
CA ARG A 196 8.30 5.96 -2.66
C ARG A 196 7.86 7.13 -3.50
N ASN A 197 6.56 7.35 -3.58
CA ASN A 197 5.98 8.57 -4.10
C ASN A 197 5.88 9.64 -3.01
N PHE A 198 5.71 9.22 -1.75
CA PHE A 198 5.41 10.10 -0.62
C PHE A 198 6.24 9.78 0.61
N GLU A 199 6.49 10.81 1.42
CA GLU A 199 7.10 10.71 2.75
C GLU A 199 6.03 10.38 3.79
N ALA A 200 5.45 9.18 3.72
CA ALA A 200 4.68 8.63 4.82
C ALA A 200 5.56 8.46 6.08
N PRO A 201 5.01 8.51 7.30
CA PRO A 201 5.80 8.36 8.53
C PRO A 201 6.37 6.94 8.71
N ASP A 202 5.88 5.94 7.99
CA ASP A 202 6.36 4.54 8.05
C ASP A 202 7.41 4.19 6.98
N ALA A 203 7.84 2.92 6.92
CA ALA A 203 8.83 2.43 5.95
C ALA A 203 8.23 1.93 4.62
N SER A 204 6.92 2.05 4.40
CA SER A 204 6.22 1.55 3.21
C SER A 204 6.84 1.97 1.88
N ARG A 205 6.84 1.05 0.90
CA ARG A 205 7.45 1.15 -0.43
C ARG A 205 6.54 0.54 -1.48
N ASN A 206 6.54 1.11 -2.68
CA ASN A 206 5.91 0.50 -3.84
C ASN A 206 6.84 -0.52 -4.51
N VAL A 207 6.32 -1.68 -4.90
CA VAL A 207 7.07 -2.81 -5.50
C VAL A 207 6.47 -3.20 -6.86
N SER A 208 6.73 -2.39 -7.89
CA SER A 208 6.24 -2.61 -9.25
C SER A 208 7.18 -3.55 -10.05
N PRO A 209 6.70 -4.35 -11.04
CA PRO A 209 5.37 -4.36 -11.65
C PRO A 209 4.52 -5.61 -11.36
N TRP A 210 4.51 -6.11 -10.12
CA TRP A 210 3.82 -7.36 -9.77
C TRP A 210 2.29 -7.25 -9.67
N GLY A 211 1.69 -6.13 -10.09
CA GLY A 211 0.30 -5.79 -9.82
C GLY A 211 -0.76 -6.75 -10.31
N LEU A 212 -0.49 -7.50 -11.39
CA LEU A 212 -1.38 -8.57 -11.81
C LEU A 212 -1.37 -9.75 -10.82
N ILE A 213 -0.20 -10.09 -10.28
CA ILE A 213 0.00 -11.27 -9.42
C ILE A 213 -0.39 -10.98 -7.98
N ILE A 214 -0.37 -9.72 -7.52
CA ILE A 214 -0.68 -9.38 -6.11
C ILE A 214 -1.79 -8.34 -5.94
N GLY A 215 -2.60 -8.08 -6.98
CA GLY A 215 -3.89 -7.38 -6.81
C GLY A 215 -3.83 -5.86 -6.74
N GLY A 216 -2.70 -5.23 -7.08
CA GLY A 216 -2.48 -3.79 -6.91
C GLY A 216 -1.94 -3.41 -5.52
N GLU A 217 -1.86 -4.37 -4.61
CA GLU A 217 -1.34 -4.23 -3.23
C GLU A 217 0.15 -3.87 -3.18
N GLU A 218 0.88 -4.04 -4.28
CA GLU A 218 2.27 -3.64 -4.39
C GLU A 218 2.49 -2.13 -4.29
N LEU A 219 1.43 -1.33 -4.47
CA LEU A 219 1.47 0.13 -4.37
C LEU A 219 1.34 0.58 -2.91
N HIS A 220 2.15 -0.05 -2.06
CA HIS A 220 2.03 -0.01 -0.60
C HIS A 220 2.35 1.35 0.01
N ASN A 221 3.33 2.09 -0.55
CA ASN A 221 3.60 3.46 -0.12
C ASN A 221 2.42 4.39 -0.42
N ASN A 222 1.74 4.21 -1.55
CA ASN A 222 0.55 5.00 -1.86
C ASN A 222 -0.59 4.66 -0.91
N HIS A 223 -0.79 3.36 -0.65
CA HIS A 223 -1.78 2.87 0.30
C HIS A 223 -1.55 3.43 1.71
N HIS A 224 -0.34 3.31 2.27
CA HIS A 224 0.00 3.84 3.59
C HIS A 224 -0.10 5.37 3.67
N THR A 225 0.07 6.08 2.56
CA THR A 225 -0.15 7.53 2.49
C THR A 225 -1.64 7.89 2.51
N TYR A 226 -2.47 7.09 1.83
CA TYR A 226 -3.91 7.32 1.69
C TYR A 226 -4.72 6.06 2.03
N PRO A 227 -4.71 5.59 3.29
CA PRO A 227 -5.22 4.26 3.63
C PRO A 227 -6.71 4.09 3.32
N THR A 228 -7.49 5.18 3.44
CA THR A 228 -8.92 5.17 3.15
C THR A 228 -9.26 5.29 1.65
N SER A 229 -8.28 5.27 0.76
CA SER A 229 -8.49 5.33 -0.69
C SER A 229 -8.83 3.96 -1.28
N ALA A 230 -9.83 3.89 -2.16
CA ALA A 230 -10.17 2.66 -2.87
C ALA A 230 -9.23 2.38 -4.05
N LYS A 231 -8.43 3.39 -4.44
CA LYS A 231 -7.46 3.32 -5.53
C LYS A 231 -6.05 3.46 -4.97
N PHE A 232 -5.18 2.50 -5.23
CA PHE A 232 -3.79 2.54 -4.78
C PHE A 232 -2.85 3.16 -5.81
N SER A 233 -3.18 3.11 -7.10
CA SER A 233 -2.42 3.83 -8.13
C SER A 233 -2.62 5.35 -8.07
N VAL A 234 -1.50 6.07 -8.04
CA VAL A 234 -1.45 7.53 -8.02
C VAL A 234 -0.74 8.08 -9.26
N LYS A 235 0.39 7.47 -9.66
CA LYS A 235 1.15 7.88 -10.84
C LYS A 235 0.65 7.16 -12.10
N LYS A 236 0.78 7.81 -13.25
CA LYS A 236 0.23 7.32 -14.54
C LYS A 236 0.81 5.97 -14.99
N TYR A 237 2.03 5.65 -14.57
CA TYR A 237 2.71 4.39 -14.90
C TYR A 237 2.39 3.25 -13.92
N GLU A 238 1.64 3.52 -12.85
CA GLU A 238 1.25 2.52 -11.86
C GLU A 238 -0.02 1.81 -12.32
N PHE A 239 0.02 0.49 -12.33
CA PHE A 239 -1.12 -0.34 -12.65
C PHE A 239 -1.76 -0.88 -11.37
N ASP A 240 -3.08 -0.83 -11.28
CA ASP A 240 -3.84 -1.30 -10.12
C ASP A 240 -5.02 -2.13 -10.62
N ILE A 241 -4.83 -3.46 -10.64
CA ILE A 241 -5.86 -4.39 -11.12
C ILE A 241 -7.08 -4.39 -10.20
N GLY A 242 -6.87 -4.21 -8.89
CA GLY A 242 -7.96 -4.09 -7.92
C GLY A 242 -8.87 -2.91 -8.24
N TRP A 243 -8.29 -1.76 -8.62
CA TRP A 243 -9.06 -0.61 -9.10
C TRP A 243 -9.87 -0.92 -10.37
N VAL A 244 -9.31 -1.66 -11.33
CA VAL A 244 -10.05 -2.08 -12.54
C VAL A 244 -11.30 -2.89 -12.17
N TYR A 245 -11.17 -3.86 -11.27
CA TYR A 245 -12.31 -4.65 -10.80
C TYR A 245 -13.34 -3.82 -10.04
N ILE A 246 -12.89 -2.88 -9.21
CA ILE A 246 -13.79 -1.95 -8.53
C ILE A 246 -14.58 -1.12 -9.54
N GLN A 247 -13.94 -0.58 -10.58
CA GLN A 247 -14.62 0.17 -11.63
C GLN A 247 -15.65 -0.69 -12.37
N MET A 248 -15.34 -1.95 -12.67
CA MET A 248 -16.29 -2.89 -13.28
C MET A 248 -17.50 -3.14 -12.37
N MET A 249 -17.27 -3.34 -11.07
CA MET A 249 -18.35 -3.50 -10.09
C MET A 249 -19.18 -2.22 -9.90
N GLN A 250 -18.57 -1.04 -9.96
CA GLN A 250 -19.29 0.23 -9.94
C GLN A 250 -20.23 0.37 -11.16
N ALA A 251 -19.77 -0.04 -12.35
CA ALA A 251 -20.55 0.05 -13.58
C ALA A 251 -21.87 -0.74 -13.53
N ILE A 252 -21.91 -1.83 -12.76
CA ILE A 252 -23.10 -2.68 -12.57
C ILE A 252 -23.81 -2.43 -11.21
N GLY A 253 -23.45 -1.36 -10.49
CA GLY A 253 -24.10 -0.98 -9.24
C GLY A 253 -23.75 -1.84 -8.02
N TRP A 254 -22.71 -2.67 -8.11
CA TRP A 254 -22.26 -3.57 -7.05
C TRP A 254 -21.28 -2.94 -6.05
N ALA A 255 -20.73 -1.78 -6.37
CA ALA A 255 -19.78 -1.08 -5.54
C ALA A 255 -20.04 0.43 -5.55
N LYS A 256 -19.75 1.10 -4.43
CA LYS A 256 -19.74 2.56 -4.32
C LYS A 256 -18.44 3.02 -3.66
N VAL A 257 -17.55 3.61 -4.45
CA VAL A 257 -16.30 4.20 -3.93
C VAL A 257 -16.62 5.44 -3.10
N LYS A 258 -16.02 5.53 -1.90
CA LYS A 258 -16.19 6.70 -1.02
C LYS A 258 -15.07 7.71 -1.21
N LYS A 259 -13.83 7.23 -1.32
CA LYS A 259 -12.65 8.07 -1.38
C LYS A 259 -11.63 7.52 -2.39
N VAL A 260 -10.95 8.45 -3.03
CA VAL A 260 -9.78 8.23 -3.90
C VAL A 260 -8.67 9.17 -3.43
N PRO A 261 -7.41 9.00 -3.85
CA PRO A 261 -6.34 9.89 -3.43
C PRO A 261 -6.68 11.32 -3.88
N PRO A 262 -6.50 12.32 -3.00
CA PRO A 262 -6.80 13.70 -3.33
C PRO A 262 -5.93 14.15 -4.51
N LYS A 263 -6.52 14.96 -5.39
CA LYS A 263 -5.81 15.57 -6.51
C LYS A 263 -5.90 17.07 -6.35
N MET A 264 -4.74 17.69 -6.16
CA MET A 264 -4.66 19.15 -6.11
C MET A 264 -5.11 19.73 -7.45
N GLN A 265 -6.19 20.51 -7.42
CA GLN A 265 -6.66 21.23 -8.60
C GLN A 265 -5.83 22.50 -8.76
N MET A 266 -5.63 22.92 -10.01
CA MET A 266 -4.96 24.17 -10.35
C MET A 266 -5.96 25.11 -10.99
N GLY A 267 -6.01 26.36 -10.52
CA GLY A 267 -6.78 27.45 -11.12
C GLY A 267 -5.89 28.65 -11.39
N ASP A 268 -6.49 29.83 -11.49
CA ASP A 268 -5.75 31.08 -11.71
C ASP A 268 -4.80 31.38 -10.55
N ILE A 269 -3.62 31.93 -10.87
CA ILE A 269 -2.64 32.31 -9.85
C ILE A 269 -3.22 33.44 -9.01
N GLN A 270 -3.39 33.21 -7.70
CA GLN A 270 -3.83 34.26 -6.79
C GLN A 270 -2.67 35.21 -6.49
N PRO A 271 -2.90 36.55 -6.40
CA PRO A 271 -1.85 37.49 -6.03
C PRO A 271 -1.21 37.17 -4.67
N VAL A 272 -2.02 36.74 -3.71
CA VAL A 272 -1.59 36.35 -2.36
C VAL A 272 -2.26 35.03 -1.99
N ALA A 273 -1.52 34.12 -1.34
CA ALA A 273 -2.09 32.89 -0.81
C ALA A 273 -3.11 33.22 0.30
N ASN A 274 -4.30 32.62 0.22
CA ASN A 274 -5.38 32.85 1.18
C ASN A 274 -5.78 31.53 1.86
N GLU A 275 -6.80 31.58 2.72
CA GLU A 275 -7.29 30.38 3.43
C GLU A 275 -7.70 29.23 2.51
N LYS A 276 -8.27 29.53 1.32
CA LYS A 276 -8.62 28.48 0.34
C LYS A 276 -7.37 27.84 -0.25
N THR A 277 -6.32 28.64 -0.50
CA THR A 277 -5.00 28.12 -0.90
C THR A 277 -4.42 27.24 0.19
N LEU A 278 -4.48 27.69 1.45
CA LEU A 278 -4.01 26.91 2.60
C LEU A 278 -4.75 25.57 2.71
N GLU A 279 -6.08 25.58 2.63
CA GLU A 279 -6.90 24.36 2.66
C GLU A 279 -6.49 23.37 1.56
N ALA A 280 -6.33 23.86 0.32
CA ALA A 280 -5.88 23.05 -0.80
C ALA A 280 -4.49 22.43 -0.56
N VAL A 281 -3.55 23.23 -0.04
CA VAL A 281 -2.18 22.81 0.26
C VAL A 281 -2.17 21.76 1.37
N ILE A 282 -2.91 21.96 2.46
CA ILE A 282 -2.98 21.02 3.59
C ILE A 282 -3.64 19.71 3.17
N ALA A 283 -4.75 19.78 2.43
CA ALA A 283 -5.46 18.60 1.92
C ALA A 283 -4.58 17.77 0.96
N ASN A 284 -3.64 18.41 0.27
CA ASN A 284 -2.74 17.78 -0.70
C ASN A 284 -1.27 17.76 -0.23
N ARG A 285 -1.00 17.88 1.08
CA ARG A 285 0.35 18.05 1.64
C ARG A 285 1.38 17.04 1.13
N TYR A 286 0.99 15.78 0.94
CA TYR A 286 1.90 14.75 0.43
C TYR A 286 2.31 15.01 -1.03
N GLU A 287 1.38 15.40 -1.91
CA GLU A 287 1.71 15.74 -3.30
C GLU A 287 2.46 17.07 -3.38
N VAL A 288 2.15 18.04 -2.51
CA VAL A 288 2.91 19.29 -2.36
C VAL A 288 4.37 19.00 -2.01
N MET A 289 4.63 18.18 -0.98
CA MET A 289 5.99 17.82 -0.56
C MET A 289 6.70 16.94 -1.59
N ALA A 290 5.99 16.03 -2.27
CA ALA A 290 6.54 15.29 -3.40
C ALA A 290 6.92 16.21 -4.56
N GLY A 291 6.11 17.26 -4.82
CA GLY A 291 6.42 18.34 -5.75
C GLY A 291 7.66 19.13 -5.35
N TYR A 292 7.77 19.49 -4.07
CA TYR A 292 8.93 20.20 -3.54
C TYR A 292 10.20 19.37 -3.68
N ALA A 293 10.12 18.06 -3.39
CA ALA A 293 11.24 17.14 -3.57
C ALA A 293 11.73 17.08 -5.03
N ARG A 294 10.83 17.16 -6.02
CA ARG A 294 11.19 17.26 -7.44
C ARG A 294 11.96 18.56 -7.72
N GLU A 295 11.50 19.69 -7.18
CA GLU A 295 12.23 20.96 -7.30
C GLU A 295 13.58 20.95 -6.60
N MET A 296 13.67 20.40 -5.40
CA MET A 296 14.93 20.23 -4.67
C MET A 296 15.95 19.45 -5.51
N ARG A 297 15.53 18.34 -6.14
CA ARG A 297 16.39 17.57 -7.04
C ARG A 297 16.80 18.36 -8.28
N ARG A 298 15.88 19.14 -8.88
CA ARG A 298 16.17 19.98 -10.05
C ARG A 298 17.18 21.08 -9.72
N VAL A 299 16.97 21.82 -8.64
CA VAL A 299 17.88 22.89 -8.17
C VAL A 299 19.23 22.29 -7.80
N THR A 300 19.27 21.18 -7.05
CA THR A 300 20.53 20.49 -6.72
C THR A 300 21.31 20.07 -7.96
N LYS A 301 20.62 19.56 -9.00
CA LYS A 301 21.25 19.20 -10.27
C LYS A 301 21.84 20.42 -10.97
N ALA A 302 21.13 21.55 -10.98
CA ALA A 302 21.62 22.80 -11.55
C ALA A 302 22.86 23.32 -10.80
N GLU A 303 22.84 23.32 -9.47
CA GLU A 303 23.99 23.71 -8.63
C GLU A 303 25.21 22.81 -8.89
N LEU A 304 25.02 21.49 -8.97
CA LEU A 304 26.09 20.55 -9.31
C LEU A 304 26.72 20.84 -10.69
N ILE A 305 25.91 21.17 -11.69
CA ILE A 305 26.39 21.51 -13.03
C ILE A 305 27.17 22.84 -13.00
N ALA A 306 26.64 23.84 -12.30
CA ALA A 306 27.29 25.15 -12.18
C ALA A 306 28.64 25.06 -11.46
N LEU A 307 28.71 24.33 -10.34
CA LEU A 307 29.95 24.09 -9.60
C LEU A 307 30.98 23.35 -10.44
N LYS A 308 30.58 22.28 -11.13
CA LYS A 308 31.46 21.51 -12.01
C LYS A 308 32.05 22.39 -13.13
N THR A 309 31.23 23.27 -13.71
CA THR A 309 31.67 24.19 -14.78
C THR A 309 32.69 25.21 -14.28
N LYS A 310 32.60 25.62 -13.00
CA LYS A 310 33.53 26.54 -12.35
C LYS A 310 34.77 25.86 -11.75
N GLY A 311 34.93 24.54 -11.92
CA GLY A 311 36.03 23.78 -11.32
C GLY A 311 35.94 23.62 -9.80
N GLY A 312 34.76 23.83 -9.21
CA GLY A 312 34.54 23.71 -7.77
C GLY A 312 34.40 22.27 -7.30
N ASP A 313 34.64 22.05 -6.01
CA ASP A 313 34.40 20.74 -5.38
C ASP A 313 32.89 20.42 -5.33
N ILE A 314 32.52 19.26 -5.88
CA ILE A 314 31.14 18.75 -5.90
C ILE A 314 30.92 17.60 -4.92
N SER A 315 31.97 17.13 -4.24
CA SER A 315 31.97 15.91 -3.43
C SER A 315 30.90 15.95 -2.34
N VAL A 316 30.86 17.05 -1.58
CA VAL A 316 29.93 17.30 -0.48
C VAL A 316 28.49 17.32 -0.97
N LEU A 317 28.18 18.12 -2.00
CA LEU A 317 26.82 18.21 -2.54
C LEU A 317 26.36 16.89 -3.18
N LYS A 318 27.29 16.17 -3.83
CA LYS A 318 27.00 14.86 -4.43
C LYS A 318 26.69 13.79 -3.37
N ALA A 319 27.35 13.84 -2.21
CA ALA A 319 27.06 12.95 -1.07
C ALA A 319 25.70 13.28 -0.42
N ALA A 320 25.35 14.56 -0.35
CA ALA A 320 24.11 15.04 0.26
C ALA A 320 22.85 14.90 -0.63
N LYS A 321 23.00 14.92 -1.96
CA LYS A 321 21.87 15.10 -2.90
C LYS A 321 20.67 14.16 -2.73
N ASN A 322 20.92 12.92 -2.29
CA ASN A 322 19.87 11.91 -2.12
C ASN A 322 19.02 12.15 -0.87
N TRP A 323 19.48 12.99 0.05
CA TRP A 323 18.89 13.22 1.36
C TRP A 323 18.30 14.63 1.53
N LEU A 324 18.70 15.61 0.72
CA LEU A 324 18.26 17.01 0.80
C LEU A 324 16.74 17.23 0.76
N HIS A 325 15.99 16.28 0.20
CA HIS A 325 14.53 16.36 0.08
C HIS A 325 13.77 15.52 1.10
N ARG A 326 14.49 14.77 1.95
CA ARG A 326 13.92 13.87 2.96
C ARG A 326 13.62 14.64 4.23
N ASP A 327 12.71 14.12 5.04
CA ASP A 327 12.50 14.61 6.40
C ASP A 327 13.67 14.20 7.30
N ASP A 328 13.97 15.01 8.32
CA ASP A 328 15.15 14.82 9.18
C ASP A 328 15.17 13.47 9.92
N ASP A 329 14.01 12.90 10.24
CA ASP A 329 13.86 11.57 10.85
C ASP A 329 14.15 10.44 9.85
N LYS A 330 14.10 10.72 8.53
CA LYS A 330 14.39 9.76 7.45
C LYS A 330 15.84 9.81 6.98
N VAL A 331 16.65 10.73 7.51
CA VAL A 331 18.07 10.84 7.17
C VAL A 331 18.90 9.90 8.08
N PRO A 332 19.64 8.94 7.52
CA PRO A 332 20.50 8.07 8.30
C PRO A 332 21.64 8.85 8.95
N ALA A 333 22.11 8.41 10.12
CA ALA A 333 23.17 9.08 10.87
C ALA A 333 24.43 9.35 10.02
N SER A 334 24.80 8.40 9.15
CA SER A 334 25.94 8.51 8.23
C SER A 334 25.81 9.64 7.20
N ALA A 335 24.58 10.06 6.86
CA ALA A 335 24.34 11.14 5.90
C ALA A 335 24.19 12.52 6.54
N ARG A 336 23.99 12.61 7.87
CA ARG A 336 23.74 13.88 8.57
C ARG A 336 24.91 14.85 8.43
N THR A 337 26.14 14.37 8.63
CA THR A 337 27.35 15.20 8.48
C THR A 337 27.46 15.80 7.08
N HIS A 338 27.18 15.01 6.05
CA HIS A 338 27.20 15.49 4.66
C HIS A 338 26.13 16.54 4.37
N LEU A 339 24.93 16.40 4.94
CA LEU A 339 23.87 17.41 4.82
C LEU A 339 24.27 18.73 5.47
N VAL A 340 24.81 18.70 6.70
CA VAL A 340 25.26 19.91 7.40
C VAL A 340 26.35 20.62 6.61
N GLN A 341 27.34 19.87 6.13
CA GLN A 341 28.41 20.41 5.28
C GLN A 341 27.87 20.99 3.97
N ALA A 342 26.95 20.31 3.29
CA ALA A 342 26.37 20.78 2.04
C ALA A 342 25.56 22.07 2.24
N ARG A 343 24.80 22.18 3.34
CA ARG A 343 24.06 23.39 3.67
C ARG A 343 25.00 24.56 3.98
N ALA A 344 26.05 24.33 4.78
CA ALA A 344 27.04 25.36 5.09
C ALA A 344 27.79 25.84 3.83
N ALA A 345 28.11 24.94 2.91
CA ALA A 345 28.88 25.26 1.70
C ALA A 345 28.03 25.86 0.56
N HIS A 346 26.72 25.63 0.55
CA HIS A 346 25.85 26.00 -0.58
C HIS A 346 24.59 26.76 -0.11
N PRO A 347 24.62 28.11 -0.11
CA PRO A 347 23.51 28.93 0.40
C PRO A 347 22.16 28.69 -0.30
N VAL A 348 22.17 28.40 -1.61
CA VAL A 348 20.96 28.04 -2.37
C VAL A 348 20.33 26.76 -1.82
N ILE A 349 21.15 25.77 -1.51
CA ILE A 349 20.71 24.48 -0.98
C ILE A 349 20.23 24.64 0.46
N ASP A 350 20.94 25.38 1.30
CA ASP A 350 20.48 25.68 2.66
C ASP A 350 19.13 26.40 2.65
N LYS A 351 18.96 27.41 1.80
CA LYS A 351 17.68 28.12 1.65
C LYS A 351 16.56 27.17 1.22
N MET A 352 16.81 26.29 0.26
CA MET A 352 15.84 25.27 -0.17
C MET A 352 15.47 24.31 0.96
N VAL A 353 16.42 23.85 1.78
CA VAL A 353 16.13 22.96 2.91
C VAL A 353 15.34 23.71 3.99
N THR A 354 15.73 24.94 4.32
CA THR A 354 15.04 25.79 5.30
C THR A 354 13.60 26.07 4.87
N MET A 355 13.37 26.50 3.62
CA MET A 355 12.01 26.78 3.13
C MET A 355 11.14 25.52 3.05
N ARG A 356 11.73 24.35 2.79
CA ARG A 356 11.01 23.07 2.85
C ARG A 356 10.45 22.82 4.25
N GLU A 357 11.29 23.00 5.26
CA GLU A 357 10.89 22.74 6.64
C GLU A 357 9.87 23.77 7.13
N GLU A 358 10.06 25.05 6.81
CA GLU A 358 9.05 26.10 7.07
C GLU A 358 7.69 25.74 6.47
N LEU A 359 7.65 25.24 5.23
CA LEU A 359 6.41 24.84 4.58
C LEU A 359 5.77 23.65 5.31
N ARG A 360 6.58 22.66 5.72
CA ARG A 360 6.12 21.48 6.46
C ARG A 360 5.49 21.85 7.79
N GLN A 361 6.02 22.86 8.49
CA GLN A 361 5.51 23.31 9.77
C GLN A 361 4.09 23.88 9.70
N LEU A 362 3.63 24.38 8.54
CA LEU A 362 2.28 24.96 8.38
C LEU A 362 1.14 23.99 8.74
N TRP A 363 1.33 22.68 8.57
CA TRP A 363 0.32 21.68 8.92
C TRP A 363 0.72 20.77 10.08
N LEU A 364 1.90 20.97 10.65
CA LEU A 364 2.29 20.36 11.92
C LEU A 364 1.89 21.25 13.11
N ASN A 365 1.78 22.56 12.88
CA ASN A 365 1.37 23.50 13.91
C ASN A 365 -0.13 23.41 14.21
N THR A 366 -0.48 23.06 15.43
CA THR A 366 -1.87 22.93 15.90
C THR A 366 -2.33 24.09 16.79
N SER A 367 -1.43 25.03 17.14
CA SER A 367 -1.73 26.14 18.05
C SER A 367 -2.14 27.43 17.34
N GLN A 368 -1.96 27.53 16.03
CA GLN A 368 -2.27 28.72 15.24
C GLN A 368 -3.68 28.66 14.61
N SER A 369 -4.29 29.83 14.41
CA SER A 369 -5.55 29.95 13.68
C SER A 369 -5.34 29.76 12.18
N ARG A 370 -6.44 29.49 11.43
CA ARG A 370 -6.37 29.32 9.97
C ARG A 370 -5.92 30.60 9.27
N GLU A 371 -6.36 31.74 9.75
CA GLU A 371 -5.99 33.07 9.26
C GLU A 371 -4.49 33.29 9.43
N GLN A 372 -3.93 32.94 10.61
CA GLN A 372 -2.50 33.04 10.86
C GLN A 372 -1.70 32.11 9.94
N LEU A 373 -2.13 30.86 9.77
CA LEU A 373 -1.48 29.92 8.87
C LEU A 373 -1.55 30.35 7.40
N ALA A 374 -2.64 31.01 6.99
CA ALA A 374 -2.78 31.56 5.64
C ALA A 374 -1.83 32.76 5.44
N ALA A 375 -1.68 33.61 6.45
CA ALA A 375 -0.70 34.69 6.44
C ALA A 375 0.75 34.16 6.41
N ASP A 376 1.04 33.09 7.16
CA ASP A 376 2.35 32.44 7.17
C ASP A 376 2.66 31.80 5.81
N LEU A 377 1.68 31.18 5.16
CA LEU A 377 1.79 30.66 3.79
C LEU A 377 2.02 31.79 2.77
N ALA A 378 1.31 32.91 2.90
CA ALA A 378 1.52 34.08 2.05
C ALA A 378 2.93 34.65 2.22
N ALA A 379 3.41 34.78 3.46
CA ALA A 379 4.75 35.23 3.77
C ALA A 379 5.81 34.25 3.23
N TRP A 380 5.55 32.94 3.31
CA TRP A 380 6.39 31.91 2.73
C TRP A 380 6.50 32.08 1.20
N CYS A 381 5.37 32.27 0.50
CA CYS A 381 5.34 32.51 -0.93
C CYS A 381 6.14 33.76 -1.33
N HIS A 382 5.98 34.86 -0.58
CA HIS A 382 6.75 36.08 -0.81
C HIS A 382 8.25 35.86 -0.63
N ARG A 383 8.69 35.17 0.45
CA ARG A 383 10.11 34.84 0.66
C ARG A 383 10.66 33.92 -0.43
N ALA A 384 9.87 32.96 -0.89
CA ALA A 384 10.24 32.06 -1.97
C ALA A 384 10.47 32.81 -3.29
N GLU A 385 9.62 33.79 -3.61
CA GLU A 385 9.73 34.62 -4.81
C GLU A 385 10.88 35.63 -4.74
N ALA A 386 11.11 36.23 -3.57
CA ALA A 386 12.21 37.15 -3.31
C ALA A 386 13.59 36.47 -3.18
N SER A 387 13.65 35.14 -3.07
CA SER A 387 14.88 34.38 -2.83
C SER A 387 15.91 34.43 -3.96
N GLY A 388 15.51 34.83 -5.18
CA GLY A 388 16.31 34.71 -6.39
C GLY A 388 16.43 33.27 -6.93
N ILE A 389 15.92 32.26 -6.23
CA ILE A 389 15.98 30.85 -6.63
C ILE A 389 14.77 30.53 -7.51
N ALA A 390 15.02 30.23 -8.80
CA ALA A 390 13.96 29.94 -9.77
C ALA A 390 13.02 28.82 -9.30
N GLY A 391 13.55 27.75 -8.71
CA GLY A 391 12.75 26.64 -8.18
C GLY A 391 11.76 27.04 -7.09
N LEU A 392 12.15 27.92 -6.17
CA LEU A 392 11.24 28.41 -5.11
C LEU A 392 10.15 29.31 -5.68
N ARG A 393 10.50 30.21 -6.60
CA ARG A 393 9.54 31.11 -7.26
C ARG A 393 8.50 30.33 -8.09
N GLU A 394 8.95 29.36 -8.88
CA GLU A 394 8.04 28.48 -9.65
C GLU A 394 7.18 27.60 -8.73
N PHE A 395 7.72 27.13 -7.61
CA PHE A 395 6.96 26.39 -6.61
C PHE A 395 5.89 27.25 -5.93
N SER A 396 6.26 28.45 -5.46
CA SER A 396 5.33 29.45 -4.89
C SER A 396 4.19 29.77 -5.84
N THR A 397 4.49 30.02 -7.12
CA THR A 397 3.48 30.32 -8.14
C THR A 397 2.47 29.18 -8.27
N ARG A 398 2.93 27.91 -8.27
CA ARG A 398 2.04 26.73 -8.28
C ARG A 398 1.21 26.61 -7.01
N LEU A 399 1.77 26.91 -5.84
CA LEU A 399 1.00 26.92 -4.60
C LEU A 399 -0.14 27.94 -4.66
N ARG A 400 0.13 29.16 -5.13
CA ARG A 400 -0.91 30.21 -5.28
C ARG A 400 -1.99 29.87 -6.31
N ALA A 401 -1.71 28.95 -7.23
CA ALA A 401 -2.69 28.39 -8.15
C ALA A 401 -3.51 27.23 -7.55
N ALA A 402 -3.13 26.67 -6.41
CA ALA A 402 -3.78 25.50 -5.83
C ALA A 402 -5.23 25.80 -5.39
N ARG A 403 -6.12 24.83 -5.62
CA ARG A 403 -7.54 24.84 -5.25
C ARG A 403 -7.94 23.51 -4.61
N ALA A 404 -8.83 23.61 -3.62
CA ALA A 404 -9.38 22.48 -2.89
C ALA A 404 -10.35 21.68 -3.75
#